data_AF-A0A538D6V0-F1
#
_entry.id   AF-A0A538D6V0-F1
#
_cell.length_a   1.000
_cell.length_b   1.000
_cell.length_c   1.000
_cell.angle_alpha   90.00
_cell.angle_beta   90.00
_cell.angle_gamma   90.00
#
_symmetry.space_group_name_H-M   'P 1'
#
loop_
_entity.id
_entity.type
_entity.pdbx_description
1 polymer ?
#
loop_
_entity_poly.entity_id
_entity_poly.type
_entity_poly.pdbx_seq_one_letter_code
_entity_poly.pdbx_strand_id
1 'polypeptide(L)'
;MRRFQGLALWWAVMTVTTVGYGDIVPTTTAGRFVASGLMIVGFASLSLLTGFVASMLVHRRAATETETAFMRIEQQLEEIERLIRRDAA
;
A
#
# COMPACT_ATOMS: atom_id res chain seq x y z
N MET A 1 -30.75 26.64 -3.07
CA MET A 1 -30.46 25.23 -3.36
C MET A 1 -28.98 24.92 -3.61
N ARG A 2 -28.21 25.75 -4.35
CA ARG A 2 -26.77 25.50 -4.65
C ARG A 2 -25.81 25.39 -3.44
N ARG A 3 -26.08 26.05 -2.31
CA ARG A 3 -25.18 26.05 -1.14
C ARG A 3 -25.18 24.73 -0.35
N PHE A 4 -26.29 24.00 -0.34
CA PHE A 4 -26.41 22.73 0.41
C PHE A 4 -25.63 21.58 -0.24
N GLN A 5 -25.55 21.57 -1.58
CA GLN A 5 -24.79 20.54 -2.30
C GLN A 5 -23.28 20.65 -2.04
N GLY A 6 -22.75 21.88 -1.95
CA GLY A 6 -21.34 22.12 -1.61
C GLY A 6 -20.98 21.66 -0.19
N LEU A 7 -21.87 21.86 0.77
CA LEU A 7 -21.69 21.42 2.17
C LEU A 7 -21.69 19.89 2.29
N ALA A 8 -22.60 19.21 1.57
CA ALA A 8 -22.63 17.74 1.54
C ALA A 8 -21.39 17.15 0.86
N LEU A 9 -20.91 17.77 -0.23
CA LEU A 9 -19.69 17.36 -0.91
C LEU A 9 -18.46 17.59 -0.02
N TRP A 10 -18.37 18.74 0.64
CA TRP A 10 -17.31 19.05 1.61
C TRP A 10 -17.24 18.00 2.72
N TRP A 11 -18.38 17.69 3.34
CA TRP A 11 -18.48 16.65 4.35
C TRP A 11 -18.03 15.28 3.82
N ALA A 12 -18.47 14.92 2.60
CA ALA A 12 -18.10 13.64 2.00
C ALA A 12 -16.59 13.54 1.74
N VAL A 13 -15.99 14.61 1.19
CA VAL A 13 -14.54 14.68 0.93
C VAL A 13 -13.76 14.52 2.23
N MET A 14 -14.10 15.26 3.28
CA MET A 14 -13.38 15.18 4.55
C MET A 14 -13.56 13.86 5.31
N THR A 15 -14.71 13.20 5.11
CA THR A 15 -14.96 11.87 5.67
C THR A 15 -14.10 10.82 4.96
N VAL A 16 -14.06 10.86 3.62
CA VAL A 16 -13.25 9.93 2.81
C VAL A 16 -11.76 10.12 3.04
N THR A 17 -11.29 11.36 3.21
CA THR A 17 -9.89 11.65 3.53
C THR A 17 -9.55 11.46 5.02
N THR A 18 -10.51 11.02 5.84
CA THR A 18 -10.37 10.78 7.28
C THR A 18 -9.99 12.02 8.12
N VAL A 19 -10.20 13.22 7.59
CA VAL A 19 -9.92 14.49 8.30
C VAL A 19 -10.97 14.77 9.38
N GLY A 20 -12.26 14.70 9.00
CA GLY A 20 -13.38 14.74 9.94
C GLY A 20 -13.43 15.93 10.90
N TYR A 21 -13.45 17.18 10.42
CA TYR A 21 -13.56 18.36 11.31
C TYR A 21 -14.82 18.37 12.20
N GLY A 22 -15.88 17.67 11.81
CA GLY A 22 -17.10 17.53 12.62
C GLY A 22 -18.01 18.77 12.62
N ASP A 23 -17.72 19.76 11.77
CA ASP A 23 -18.52 20.95 11.51
C ASP A 23 -19.89 20.62 10.89
N ILE A 24 -19.94 19.57 10.09
CA ILE A 24 -21.15 19.08 9.44
C ILE A 24 -21.23 17.57 9.68
N VAL A 25 -22.37 17.09 10.17
CA VAL A 25 -22.59 15.66 10.39
C VAL A 25 -24.04 15.28 10.06
N PRO A 26 -24.29 14.07 9.53
CA PRO A 26 -25.64 13.60 9.28
C PRO A 26 -26.38 13.35 10.59
N THR A 27 -27.49 14.06 10.78
CA THR A 27 -28.33 13.97 11.98
C THR A 27 -29.47 12.97 11.82
N THR A 28 -29.90 12.70 10.58
CA THR A 28 -31.00 11.78 10.29
C THR A 28 -30.53 10.33 10.30
N THR A 29 -31.42 9.40 10.69
CA THR A 29 -31.12 7.96 10.70
C THR A 29 -30.66 7.45 9.33
N ALA A 30 -31.37 7.83 8.26
CA ALA A 30 -31.00 7.47 6.90
C ALA A 30 -29.62 8.06 6.50
N GLY A 31 -29.34 9.31 6.86
CA GLY A 31 -28.04 9.94 6.60
C GLY A 31 -26.89 9.26 7.35
N ARG A 32 -27.14 8.76 8.57
CA ARG A 32 -26.15 8.00 9.35
C ARG A 32 -25.81 6.67 8.70
N PHE A 33 -26.78 5.95 8.12
CA PHE A 33 -26.49 4.72 7.36
C PHE A 33 -25.60 4.98 6.15
N VAL A 34 -25.88 6.05 5.39
CA VAL A 34 -25.03 6.47 4.26
C VAL A 34 -23.63 6.84 4.76
N ALA A 35 -23.52 7.53 5.88
CA ALA A 35 -22.25 7.88 6.49
C ALA A 35 -21.44 6.68 6.92
N SER A 36 -22.07 5.69 7.54
CA SER A 36 -21.40 4.43 7.91
C SER A 36 -20.86 3.72 6.67
N GLY A 37 -21.63 3.65 5.59
CA GLY A 37 -21.16 3.11 4.31
C GLY A 37 -19.96 3.88 3.76
N LEU A 38 -20.03 5.22 3.76
CA LEU A 38 -18.95 6.08 3.29
C LEU A 38 -17.66 5.89 4.11
N MET A 39 -17.78 5.75 5.44
CA MET A 39 -16.64 5.50 6.33
C MET A 39 -15.95 4.16 6.02
N ILE A 40 -16.74 3.10 5.77
CA ILE A 40 -16.20 1.78 5.39
C ILE A 40 -15.44 1.88 4.07
N VAL A 41 -16.02 2.57 3.07
CA VAL A 41 -15.36 2.75 1.76
C VAL A 41 -14.08 3.57 1.88
N GLY A 42 -14.09 4.65 2.67
CA GLY A 42 -12.89 5.46 2.93
C GLY A 42 -11.77 4.63 3.58
N PHE A 43 -12.10 3.86 4.61
CA PHE A 43 -11.14 2.97 5.28
C PHE A 43 -10.61 1.86 4.36
N ALA A 44 -11.49 1.24 3.58
CA ALA A 44 -11.10 0.22 2.60
C ALA A 44 -10.14 0.79 1.53
N SER A 45 -10.38 2.03 1.10
CA SER A 45 -9.53 2.71 0.10
C SER A 45 -8.11 2.96 0.64
N LEU A 46 -7.99 3.42 1.88
CA LEU A 46 -6.68 3.58 2.54
C LEU A 46 -5.97 2.23 2.72
N SER A 47 -6.69 1.21 3.17
CA SER A 47 -6.14 -0.14 3.36
C SER A 47 -5.62 -0.73 2.05
N LEU A 48 -6.34 -0.52 0.95
CA LEU A 48 -5.95 -0.98 -0.37
C LEU A 48 -4.68 -0.25 -0.86
N LEU A 49 -4.61 1.07 -0.66
CA LEU A 49 -3.41 1.84 -1.00
C LEU A 49 -2.18 1.33 -0.22
N THR A 50 -2.33 1.13 1.09
CA THR A 50 -1.25 0.56 1.92
C THR A 50 -0.85 -0.85 1.45
N GLY A 51 -1.83 -1.71 1.18
CA GLY A 51 -1.59 -3.07 0.68
C GLY A 51 -0.88 -3.09 -0.67
N PHE A 52 -1.25 -2.18 -1.58
CA PHE A 52 -0.60 -2.02 -2.87
C PHE A 52 0.87 -1.63 -2.73
N VAL A 53 1.17 -0.63 -1.90
CA VAL A 53 2.55 -0.20 -1.62
C VAL A 53 3.36 -1.33 -0.97
N ALA A 54 2.78 -2.02 0.01
CA ALA A 54 3.42 -3.17 0.64
C ALA A 54 3.74 -4.28 -0.37
N SER A 55 2.79 -4.62 -1.24
CA SER A 55 2.98 -5.60 -2.32
C SER A 55 4.12 -5.21 -3.25
N MET A 56 4.21 -3.93 -3.64
CA MET A 56 5.30 -3.41 -4.47
C MET A 56 6.67 -3.56 -3.78
N LEU A 57 6.76 -3.27 -2.48
CA LEU A 57 7.99 -3.43 -1.72
C LEU A 57 8.40 -4.89 -1.57
N VAL A 58 7.44 -5.79 -1.31
CA VAL A 58 7.70 -7.24 -1.23
C VAL A 58 8.17 -7.78 -2.58
N HIS A 59 7.54 -7.40 -3.69
CA HIS A 59 7.99 -7.81 -5.03
C HIS A 59 9.40 -7.32 -5.34
N ARG A 60 9.73 -6.07 -4.98
CA ARG A 60 11.08 -5.53 -5.16
C ARG A 60 12.12 -6.27 -4.33
N ARG A 61 11.80 -6.61 -3.07
CA ARG A 61 12.69 -7.42 -2.21
C ARG A 61 12.93 -8.81 -2.78
N ALA A 62 11.87 -9.50 -3.21
CA ALA A 62 11.98 -10.84 -3.78
C ALA A 62 12.85 -10.88 -5.05
N ALA A 63 12.74 -9.85 -5.90
CA ALA A 63 13.60 -9.72 -7.09
C ALA A 63 15.08 -9.56 -6.71
N THR A 64 15.39 -8.67 -5.75
CA THR A 64 16.77 -8.45 -5.26
C THR A 64 17.34 -9.69 -4.55
N GLU A 65 16.55 -10.40 -3.75
CA GLU A 65 16.97 -11.64 -3.09
C GLU A 65 17.33 -12.73 -4.10
N THR A 66 16.56 -12.84 -5.18
CA THR A 66 16.83 -13.79 -6.26
C THR A 66 18.14 -13.45 -6.97
N GLU A 67 18.34 -12.18 -7.35
CA GLU A 67 19.57 -11.71 -8.00
C GLU A 67 20.82 -11.92 -7.13
N THR A 68 20.72 -11.61 -5.83
CA THR A 68 21.82 -11.83 -4.88
C THR A 68 22.10 -13.32 -4.64
N ALA A 69 21.10 -14.19 -4.68
CA ALA A 69 21.30 -15.64 -4.59
C ALA A 69 22.06 -16.17 -5.82
N PHE A 70 21.72 -15.71 -7.03
CA PHE A 70 22.46 -16.08 -8.25
C PHE A 70 23.92 -15.63 -8.20
N MET A 71 24.18 -14.36 -7.83
CA MET A 71 25.55 -13.85 -7.70
C MET A 71 26.37 -14.65 -6.68
N ARG A 72 25.77 -15.09 -5.56
CA ARG A 72 26.45 -15.94 -4.58
C ARG A 72 26.84 -17.29 -5.16
N ILE A 73 25.96 -17.92 -5.95
CA ILE A 73 26.25 -19.21 -6.59
C ILE A 73 27.39 -19.05 -7.61
N GLU A 74 27.38 -18.00 -8.44
CA GLU A 74 28.45 -17.74 -9.40
C GLU A 74 29.80 -17.51 -8.71
N GLN A 75 29.82 -16.72 -7.63
CA GLN A 75 31.03 -16.51 -6.82
C GLN A 75 31.57 -17.82 -6.23
N GLN A 76 30.70 -18.69 -5.74
CA GLN A 76 31.10 -20.00 -5.24
C GLN A 76 31.69 -20.90 -6.34
N LEU A 77 31.12 -20.88 -7.54
CA LEU A 77 31.63 -21.64 -8.67
C LEU A 77 33.02 -21.16 -9.10
N GLU A 78 33.22 -19.84 -9.18
CA GLU A 78 34.55 -19.28 -9.47
C GLU A 78 35.57 -19.64 -8.40
N GLU A 79 35.18 -19.62 -7.13
CA GLU A 79 36.07 -19.99 -6.02
C GLU A 79 36.46 -21.47 -6.09
N ILE A 80 35.50 -22.36 -6.34
CA ILE A 80 35.77 -23.79 -6.53
C ILE A 80 36.71 -24.01 -7.72
N GLU A 81 36.49 -23.33 -8.85
CA GLU A 81 37.36 -23.44 -10.01
C GLU A 81 38.80 -22.99 -9.69
N ARG A 82 38.94 -21.87 -8.97
CA ARG A 82 40.27 -21.37 -8.55
C ARG A 82 40.99 -22.37 -7.64
N LEU A 83 40.28 -23.01 -6.71
CA LEU A 83 40.86 -24.01 -5.82
C LEU A 83 41.34 -25.24 -6.59
N ILE A 84 40.54 -25.75 -7.53
CA ILE A 84 40.92 -26.88 -8.38
C ILE A 84 42.15 -26.53 -9.22
N ARG A 85 42.18 -25.33 -9.82
CA ARG A 85 43.29 -24.87 -10.65
C ARG A 85 44.59 -24.70 -9.85
N ARG A 86 44.50 -24.28 -8.59
CA ARG A 86 45.66 -24.15 -7.69
C ARG A 86 46.26 -25.50 -7.34
N ASP A 87 45.44 -26.50 -7.04
CA ASP A 87 45.91 -27.83 -6.63
C ASP A 87 46.44 -28.67 -7.83
N ALA A 88 46.10 -28.28 -9.06
CA ALA A 88 46.61 -28.88 -10.29
C ALA A 88 47.97 -28.31 -10.77
N ALA A 89 48.49 -27.28 -10.11
CA ALA A 89 49.77 -26.62 -10.41
C ALA A 89 50.85 -27.00 -9.39
#